data_AF-A0A2P6SCC3-F1
#
_entry.id   AF-A0A2P6SCC3-F1
#
_cell.length_a   1.000
_cell.length_b   1.000
_cell.length_c   1.000
_cell.angle_alpha   90.00
_cell.angle_beta   90.00
_cell.angle_gamma   90.00
#
_symmetry.space_group_name_H-M   'P 1'
#
loop_
_entity.id
_entity.type
_entity.pdbx_description
1 polymer ?
#
loop_
_entity_poly.entity_id
_entity_poly.type
_entity_poly.pdbx_seq_one_letter_code
_entity_poly.pdbx_strand_id
1 'polypeptide(L)'
;MEPVVVATEEDEANIPKKLDAGALFVLKSRGSWFHCGYHLTTSIVAPALLSLPYALSLMGWFAGVICLTVSALVTFYSYNLLSLVLEHHAHLGQRQLRFRDMARDILGPRWGRYFVGPIQFGLCYGVVIACILLGGQSLKYIFLLSSSRPETMKLYQFVIIFGVLMLVLAQIPSFHSLRHLNLVSLVLSLAYSACATAGSIYIGRI
;
A
#
# COMPACT_ATOMS: atom_id res chain seq x y z
N MET A 1 41.79 -41.92 -12.38
CA MET A 1 40.33 -41.83 -12.60
C MET A 1 39.73 -41.58 -11.22
N GLU A 2 39.68 -40.31 -10.82
CA GLU A 2 39.09 -39.90 -9.54
C GLU A 2 37.57 -39.94 -9.63
N PRO A 3 36.87 -40.34 -8.56
CA PRO A 3 35.42 -40.48 -8.59
C PRO A 3 34.75 -39.11 -8.64
N VAL A 4 33.81 -38.96 -9.56
CA VAL A 4 32.88 -37.83 -9.64
C VAL A 4 31.96 -37.88 -8.43
N VAL A 5 32.17 -36.96 -7.49
CA VAL A 5 31.26 -36.74 -6.35
C VAL A 5 29.97 -36.15 -6.91
N VAL A 6 28.93 -36.97 -6.99
CA VAL A 6 27.57 -36.55 -7.33
C VAL A 6 27.01 -35.81 -6.11
N ALA A 7 26.88 -34.49 -6.22
CA ALA A 7 26.17 -33.70 -5.21
C ALA A 7 24.71 -34.14 -5.17
N THR A 8 24.25 -34.61 -4.01
CA THR A 8 22.85 -34.90 -3.73
C THR A 8 22.06 -33.60 -3.56
N GLU A 9 20.80 -33.57 -3.98
CA GLU A 9 19.88 -32.41 -3.89
C GLU A 9 19.69 -31.86 -2.44
N GLU A 10 20.16 -32.59 -1.43
CA GLU A 10 20.10 -32.19 -0.02
C GLU A 10 21.15 -31.13 0.37
N ASP A 11 22.29 -31.02 -0.35
CA ASP A 11 23.36 -30.06 -0.01
C ASP A 11 23.10 -28.63 -0.52
N GLU A 12 22.12 -28.43 -1.41
CA GLU A 12 21.69 -27.09 -1.84
C GLU A 12 20.76 -26.40 -0.81
N ALA A 13 20.23 -27.15 0.16
CA ALA A 13 19.23 -26.65 1.11
C ALA A 13 19.83 -25.76 2.22
N ASN A 14 21.16 -25.71 2.37
CA ASN A 14 21.81 -25.02 3.49
C ASN A 14 22.79 -23.90 3.07
N ILE A 15 22.55 -23.27 1.92
CA ILE A 15 23.21 -22.00 1.61
C ILE A 15 22.52 -20.92 2.47
N PRO A 16 23.21 -20.27 3.42
CA PRO A 16 22.60 -19.19 4.19
C PRO A 16 22.10 -18.12 3.24
N LYS A 17 20.76 -17.92 3.17
CA LYS A 17 20.12 -16.86 2.40
C LYS A 17 20.81 -15.56 2.81
N LYS A 18 21.64 -14.99 1.93
CA LYS A 18 22.34 -13.72 2.18
C LYS A 18 21.27 -12.64 2.36
N LEU A 19 20.99 -12.28 3.60
CA LEU A 19 19.95 -11.29 3.90
C LEU A 19 20.34 -9.95 3.27
N ASP A 20 19.45 -9.43 2.43
CA ASP A 20 19.56 -8.12 1.82
C ASP A 20 19.59 -7.02 2.90
N ALA A 21 20.28 -5.90 2.63
CA ALA A 21 20.46 -4.80 3.57
C ALA A 21 19.11 -4.25 4.09
N GLY A 22 18.08 -4.26 3.26
CA GLY A 22 16.71 -3.91 3.67
C GLY A 22 16.08 -4.90 4.65
N ALA A 23 16.37 -6.21 4.52
CA ALA A 23 15.89 -7.22 5.46
C ALA A 23 16.62 -7.13 6.81
N LEU A 24 17.94 -6.89 6.79
CA LEU A 24 18.74 -6.66 7.99
C LEU A 24 18.30 -5.40 8.77
N PHE A 25 17.92 -4.34 8.06
CA PHE A 25 17.40 -3.12 8.67
C PHE A 25 16.07 -3.37 9.40
N VAL A 26 15.15 -4.14 8.80
CA VAL A 26 13.86 -4.48 9.40
C VAL A 26 14.02 -5.37 10.64
N LEU A 27 14.97 -6.33 10.64
CA LEU A 27 15.25 -7.17 11.81
C LEU A 27 15.79 -6.37 13.01
N LYS A 28 16.40 -5.21 12.76
CA LYS A 28 16.86 -4.28 13.80
C LYS A 28 15.76 -3.33 14.31
N SER A 29 14.53 -3.46 13.82
CA SER A 29 13.42 -2.58 14.17
C SER A 29 13.12 -2.61 15.68
N ARG A 30 13.40 -1.50 16.36
CA ARG A 30 13.04 -1.22 17.77
C ARG A 30 11.68 -0.48 17.85
N GLY A 31 10.70 -0.91 17.06
CA GLY A 31 9.38 -0.28 17.04
C GLY A 31 8.49 -0.72 18.20
N SER A 32 7.86 0.22 18.91
CA SER A 32 6.78 -0.07 19.87
C SER A 32 5.47 -0.43 19.15
N TRP A 33 4.55 -1.12 19.83
CA TRP A 33 3.20 -1.40 19.33
C TRP A 33 2.47 -0.15 18.84
N PHE A 34 2.60 0.97 19.55
CA PHE A 34 2.03 2.25 19.12
C PHE A 34 2.63 2.76 17.82
N HIS A 35 3.94 2.58 17.63
CA HIS A 35 4.61 2.96 16.39
C HIS A 35 4.16 2.09 15.22
N CYS A 36 3.98 0.78 15.45
CA CYS A 36 3.43 -0.15 14.47
C CYS A 36 2.01 0.24 14.05
N GLY A 37 1.11 0.46 15.03
CA GLY A 37 -0.27 0.88 14.77
C GLY A 37 -0.34 2.18 13.98
N TYR A 38 0.46 3.18 14.36
CA TYR A 38 0.56 4.44 13.62
C TYR A 38 0.97 4.23 12.16
N HIS A 39 2.04 3.47 11.89
CA HIS A 39 2.49 3.22 10.52
C HIS A 39 1.45 2.45 9.72
N LEU A 40 0.82 1.43 10.32
CA LEU A 40 -0.24 0.65 9.70
C LEU A 40 -1.43 1.53 9.30
N THR A 41 -1.94 2.36 10.22
CA THR A 41 -3.06 3.27 9.94
C THR A 41 -2.70 4.24 8.83
N THR A 42 -1.52 4.87 8.90
CA THR A 42 -1.09 5.81 7.86
C THR A 42 -0.86 5.14 6.50
N SER A 43 -0.50 3.86 6.45
CA SER A 43 -0.42 3.11 5.18
C SER A 43 -1.78 2.77 4.58
N ILE A 44 -2.80 2.58 5.42
CA ILE A 44 -4.17 2.27 4.98
C ILE A 44 -4.90 3.56 4.54
N VAL A 45 -4.66 4.68 5.23
CA VAL A 45 -5.27 5.97 4.91
C VAL A 45 -4.63 6.54 3.64
N ALA A 46 -5.14 6.11 2.49
CA ALA A 46 -4.73 6.56 1.17
C ALA A 46 -5.75 7.52 0.56
N PRO A 47 -5.34 8.44 -0.34
CA PRO A 47 -6.26 9.30 -1.09
C PRO A 47 -7.37 8.54 -1.82
N ALA A 48 -7.13 7.27 -2.19
CA ALA A 48 -8.13 6.40 -2.78
C ALA A 48 -9.32 6.11 -1.85
N LEU A 49 -9.19 6.18 -0.52
CA LEU A 49 -10.34 6.04 0.39
C LEU A 49 -11.36 7.17 0.21
N LEU A 50 -10.96 8.31 -0.34
CA LEU A 50 -11.87 9.43 -0.60
C LEU A 50 -12.88 9.12 -1.71
N SER A 51 -12.64 8.10 -2.55
CA SER A 51 -13.61 7.64 -3.54
C SER A 51 -14.61 6.61 -2.99
N LEU A 52 -14.37 6.08 -1.78
CA LEU A 52 -15.22 5.07 -1.15
C LEU A 52 -16.67 5.57 -0.91
N PRO A 53 -16.92 6.81 -0.43
CA PRO A 53 -18.28 7.33 -0.32
C PRO A 53 -19.00 7.42 -1.67
N TYR A 54 -18.27 7.80 -2.74
CA TYR A 54 -18.83 7.84 -4.09
C TYR A 54 -19.20 6.45 -4.59
N ALA A 55 -18.33 5.45 -4.39
CA ALA A 55 -18.64 4.07 -4.75
C ALA A 55 -19.84 3.51 -3.96
N LEU A 56 -19.93 3.80 -2.65
CA LEU A 56 -21.09 3.44 -1.83
C LEU A 56 -22.38 4.11 -2.31
N SER A 57 -22.30 5.36 -2.79
CA SER A 57 -23.47 6.07 -3.33
C SER A 57 -24.03 5.40 -4.59
N LEU A 58 -23.16 4.82 -5.44
CA LEU A 58 -23.58 4.12 -6.66
C LEU A 58 -24.20 2.74 -6.36
N MET A 59 -23.72 2.06 -5.32
CA MET A 59 -24.17 0.71 -4.96
C MET A 59 -25.39 0.71 -4.03
N GLY A 60 -25.68 1.85 -3.40
CA GLY A 60 -26.72 1.99 -2.38
C GLY A 60 -26.25 1.57 -1.00
N TRP A 61 -26.90 2.11 0.04
CA TRP A 61 -26.47 1.95 1.44
C TRP A 61 -26.35 0.49 1.89
N PHE A 62 -27.39 -0.31 1.68
CA PHE A 62 -27.43 -1.70 2.16
C PHE A 62 -26.38 -2.57 1.50
N ALA A 63 -26.31 -2.57 0.17
CA ALA A 63 -25.30 -3.34 -0.57
C ALA A 63 -23.88 -2.83 -0.26
N GLY A 64 -23.72 -1.51 -0.12
CA GLY A 64 -22.50 -0.85 0.34
C GLY A 64 -21.99 -1.40 1.66
N VAL A 65 -22.83 -1.37 2.70
CA VAL A 65 -22.49 -1.85 4.04
C VAL A 65 -22.18 -3.36 4.02
N ILE A 66 -22.98 -4.17 3.33
CA ILE A 66 -22.73 -5.62 3.22
C ILE A 66 -21.38 -5.89 2.53
N CYS A 67 -21.07 -5.19 1.44
CA CYS A 67 -19.81 -5.36 0.72
C CYS A 67 -18.62 -4.99 1.61
N LEU A 68 -18.71 -3.88 2.35
CA LEU A 68 -17.65 -3.47 3.27
C LEU A 68 -17.46 -4.44 4.43
N THR A 69 -18.54 -4.92 5.04
CA THR A 69 -18.45 -5.87 6.16
C THR A 69 -17.85 -7.20 5.71
N VAL A 70 -18.30 -7.75 4.57
CA VAL A 70 -17.73 -8.97 4.00
C VAL A 70 -16.25 -8.78 3.64
N SER A 71 -15.90 -7.66 2.98
CA SER A 71 -14.51 -7.35 2.64
C SER A 71 -13.63 -7.23 3.89
N ALA A 72 -14.13 -6.61 4.96
CA ALA A 72 -13.42 -6.49 6.23
C ALA A 72 -13.23 -7.86 6.91
N LEU A 73 -14.26 -8.72 6.92
CA LEU A 73 -14.18 -10.07 7.49
C LEU A 73 -13.17 -10.94 6.73
N VAL A 74 -13.22 -10.93 5.40
CA VAL A 74 -12.26 -11.66 4.55
C VAL A 74 -10.84 -11.16 4.82
N THR A 75 -10.65 -9.84 4.81
CA THR A 75 -9.34 -9.22 5.08
C THR A 75 -8.81 -9.61 6.46
N PHE A 76 -9.64 -9.51 7.49
CA PHE A 76 -9.28 -9.89 8.86
C PHE A 76 -8.91 -11.37 8.95
N TYR A 77 -9.71 -12.26 8.37
CA TYR A 77 -9.43 -13.70 8.35
C TYR A 77 -8.12 -14.02 7.63
N SER A 78 -7.88 -13.42 6.46
CA SER A 78 -6.63 -13.56 5.72
C SER A 78 -5.41 -13.09 6.52
N TYR A 79 -5.50 -11.97 7.25
CA TYR A 79 -4.41 -11.49 8.11
C TYR A 79 -4.15 -12.42 9.30
N ASN A 80 -5.17 -13.04 9.87
CA ASN A 80 -4.99 -14.03 10.94
C ASN A 80 -4.25 -15.27 10.42
N LEU A 81 -4.67 -15.82 9.28
CA LEU A 81 -3.97 -16.94 8.64
C LEU A 81 -2.51 -16.59 8.32
N LEU A 82 -2.30 -15.40 7.75
CA LEU A 82 -0.97 -14.89 7.44
C LEU A 82 -0.09 -14.80 8.69
N SER A 83 -0.64 -14.30 9.80
CA SER A 83 0.07 -14.19 11.07
C SER A 83 0.50 -15.56 11.61
N LEU A 84 -0.39 -16.56 11.55
CA LEU A 84 -0.08 -17.92 11.99
C LEU A 84 1.05 -18.55 11.17
N VAL A 85 1.03 -18.37 9.86
CA VAL A 85 2.10 -18.86 8.97
C VAL A 85 3.41 -18.15 9.24
N LEU A 86 3.38 -16.82 9.42
CA LEU A 86 4.57 -16.02 9.76
C LEU A 86 5.17 -16.45 11.10
N GLU A 87 4.34 -16.71 12.11
CA GLU A 87 4.78 -17.16 13.43
C GLU A 87 5.38 -18.56 13.36
N HIS A 88 4.75 -19.48 12.63
CA HIS A 88 5.30 -20.82 12.40
C HIS A 88 6.70 -20.80 11.77
N HIS A 89 6.88 -20.03 10.68
CA HIS A 89 8.19 -19.90 10.04
C HIS A 89 9.21 -19.16 10.92
N ALA A 90 8.77 -18.20 11.74
CA ALA A 90 9.64 -17.54 12.71
C ALA A 90 10.15 -18.52 13.79
N HIS A 91 9.32 -19.45 14.25
CA HIS A 91 9.74 -20.53 15.17
C HIS A 91 10.75 -21.49 14.54
N LEU A 92 10.68 -21.72 13.22
CA LEU A 92 11.66 -22.48 12.45
C LEU A 92 12.95 -21.70 12.15
N GLY A 93 13.10 -20.49 12.68
CA GLY A 93 14.26 -19.61 12.45
C GLY A 93 14.23 -18.87 11.11
N GLN A 94 13.17 -19.02 10.31
CA GLN A 94 13.01 -18.36 9.01
C GLN A 94 12.02 -17.20 9.09
N ARG A 95 12.49 -16.03 9.54
CA ARG A 95 11.62 -14.85 9.61
C ARG A 95 11.39 -14.24 8.23
N GLN A 96 10.21 -14.50 7.66
CA GLN A 96 9.80 -13.95 6.37
C GLN A 96 9.38 -12.49 6.50
N LEU A 97 10.05 -11.60 5.77
CA LEU A 97 9.81 -10.15 5.83
C LEU A 97 9.17 -9.58 4.56
N ARG A 98 9.19 -10.35 3.46
CA ARG A 98 8.68 -9.92 2.16
C ARG A 98 7.64 -10.92 1.68
N PHE A 99 6.52 -10.42 1.18
CA PHE A 99 5.47 -11.24 0.59
C PHE A 99 5.98 -12.19 -0.50
N ARG A 100 6.95 -11.74 -1.31
CA ARG A 100 7.56 -12.59 -2.36
C ARG A 100 8.36 -13.76 -1.79
N ASP A 101 9.05 -13.55 -0.68
CA ASP A 101 9.87 -14.61 -0.07
C ASP A 101 8.96 -15.65 0.59
N MET A 102 7.91 -15.19 1.28
CA MET A 102 6.83 -16.04 1.78
C MET A 102 6.14 -16.82 0.65
N ALA A 103 5.73 -16.15 -0.42
CA ALA A 103 5.08 -16.80 -1.55
C ALA A 103 5.99 -17.84 -2.22
N ARG A 104 7.29 -17.58 -2.29
CA ARG A 104 8.27 -18.54 -2.80
C ARG A 104 8.40 -19.76 -1.90
N ASP A 105 8.41 -19.57 -0.58
CA ASP A 105 8.59 -20.65 0.39
C ASP A 105 7.31 -21.50 0.54
N ILE A 106 6.10 -20.91 0.40
CA ILE A 106 4.81 -21.60 0.51
C ILE A 106 4.36 -22.24 -0.82
N LEU A 107 4.35 -21.48 -1.92
CA LEU A 107 3.83 -21.93 -3.22
C LEU A 107 4.93 -22.57 -4.09
N GLY A 108 6.19 -22.44 -3.70
CA GLY A 108 7.35 -22.88 -4.45
C GLY A 108 7.88 -21.82 -5.43
N PRO A 109 9.11 -22.02 -5.98
CA PRO A 109 9.83 -20.99 -6.76
C PRO A 109 9.13 -20.54 -8.04
N ARG A 110 8.42 -21.44 -8.73
CA ARG A 110 7.73 -21.14 -9.98
C ARG A 110 6.40 -20.42 -9.70
N TRP A 111 5.52 -21.04 -8.92
CA TRP A 111 4.18 -20.50 -8.64
C TRP A 111 4.23 -19.19 -7.86
N GLY A 112 5.10 -19.05 -6.86
CA GLY A 112 5.25 -17.81 -6.11
C GLY A 112 5.66 -16.63 -7.00
N ARG A 113 6.49 -16.85 -8.03
CA ARG A 113 6.90 -15.79 -8.96
C ARG A 113 5.81 -15.45 -9.98
N TYR A 114 5.20 -16.45 -10.61
CA TYR A 114 4.24 -16.24 -11.69
C TYR A 114 2.84 -15.82 -11.20
N PHE A 115 2.48 -16.12 -9.95
CA PHE A 115 1.19 -15.71 -9.40
C PHE A 115 1.29 -14.36 -8.67
N VAL A 116 2.18 -14.25 -7.69
CA VAL A 116 2.27 -13.03 -6.84
C VAL A 116 2.92 -11.88 -7.58
N GLY A 117 3.91 -12.15 -8.45
CA GLY A 117 4.60 -11.12 -9.22
C GLY A 117 3.65 -10.26 -10.06
N PRO A 118 2.87 -10.86 -10.97
CA PRO A 118 1.92 -10.11 -11.79
C PRO A 118 0.84 -9.38 -11.00
N ILE A 119 0.27 -10.00 -9.96
CA ILE A 119 -0.76 -9.36 -9.12
C ILE A 119 -0.17 -8.14 -8.40
N GLN A 120 1.01 -8.27 -7.79
CA GLN A 120 1.70 -7.17 -7.12
C GLN A 120 2.04 -6.04 -8.10
N PHE A 121 2.53 -6.40 -9.29
CA PHE A 121 2.88 -5.43 -10.33
C PHE A 121 1.65 -4.68 -10.82
N GLY A 122 0.56 -5.38 -11.13
CA GLY A 122 -0.70 -4.79 -11.57
C GLY A 122 -1.28 -3.85 -10.52
N LEU A 123 -1.27 -4.25 -9.24
CA LEU A 123 -1.74 -3.41 -8.13
C LEU A 123 -0.87 -2.15 -7.99
N CYS A 124 0.45 -2.28 -7.96
CA CYS A 124 1.36 -1.14 -7.85
C CYS A 124 1.20 -0.18 -9.04
N TYR A 125 1.13 -0.72 -10.26
CA TYR A 125 0.95 0.07 -11.48
C TYR A 125 -0.37 0.83 -11.46
N GLY A 126 -1.47 0.16 -11.08
CA GLY A 126 -2.80 0.77 -10.95
C GLY A 126 -2.82 1.90 -9.91
N VAL A 127 -2.21 1.67 -8.74
CA VAL A 127 -2.11 2.70 -7.69
C VAL A 127 -1.32 3.92 -8.17
N VAL A 128 -0.19 3.73 -8.86
CA VAL A 128 0.60 4.84 -9.40
C VAL A 128 -0.20 5.68 -10.39
N ILE A 129 -0.91 5.04 -11.33
CA ILE A 129 -1.78 5.75 -12.29
C ILE A 129 -2.88 6.51 -11.56
N ALA A 130 -3.57 5.86 -10.62
CA ALA A 130 -4.67 6.47 -9.87
C ALA A 130 -4.19 7.70 -9.09
N CYS A 131 -3.03 7.61 -8.42
CA CYS A 131 -2.44 8.73 -7.70
C CYS A 131 -2.09 9.90 -8.62
N ILE A 132 -1.52 9.64 -9.80
CA ILE A 132 -1.17 10.71 -10.76
C ILE A 132 -2.42 11.39 -11.30
N LEU A 133 -3.45 10.62 -11.65
CA LEU A 133 -4.72 11.17 -12.12
C LEU A 133 -5.40 12.00 -11.03
N LEU A 134 -5.52 11.46 -9.82
CA LEU A 134 -6.17 12.16 -8.70
C LEU A 134 -5.42 13.44 -8.35
N GLY A 135 -4.09 13.41 -8.26
CA GLY A 135 -3.27 14.59 -8.01
C GLY A 135 -3.39 15.64 -9.10
N GLY A 136 -3.43 15.23 -10.37
CA GLY A 136 -3.67 16.12 -11.51
C GLY A 136 -5.04 16.80 -11.46
N GLN A 137 -6.10 16.06 -11.10
CA GLN A 137 -7.43 16.64 -10.87
C GLN A 137 -7.40 17.66 -9.73
N SER A 138 -6.82 17.29 -8.58
CA SER A 138 -6.71 18.19 -7.43
C SER A 138 -5.98 19.48 -7.76
N LEU A 139 -4.86 19.42 -8.49
CA LEU A 139 -4.13 20.61 -8.96
C LEU A 139 -4.99 21.49 -9.86
N LYS A 140 -5.75 20.89 -10.79
CA LYS A 140 -6.66 21.64 -11.66
C LYS A 140 -7.74 22.36 -10.85
N TYR A 141 -8.35 21.68 -9.88
CA TYR A 141 -9.35 22.30 -9.00
C TYR A 141 -8.77 23.48 -8.21
N ILE A 142 -7.58 23.33 -7.63
CA ILE A 142 -6.90 24.42 -6.90
C ILE A 142 -6.63 25.61 -7.84
N PHE A 143 -6.17 25.35 -9.06
CA PHE A 143 -5.91 26.39 -10.06
C PHE A 143 -7.19 27.17 -10.42
N LEU A 144 -8.31 26.47 -10.60
CA LEU A 144 -9.61 27.08 -10.89
C LEU A 144 -10.13 27.92 -9.72
N LEU A 145 -9.90 27.50 -8.47
CA LEU A 145 -10.27 28.31 -7.30
C LEU A 145 -9.38 29.56 -7.16
N SER A 146 -8.09 29.45 -7.47
CA SER A 146 -7.14 30.56 -7.28
C SER A 146 -7.14 31.57 -8.44
N SER A 147 -7.56 31.17 -9.63
CA SER A 147 -7.49 32.02 -10.83
C SER A 147 -8.88 32.44 -11.27
N SER A 148 -9.18 33.74 -11.25
CA SER A 148 -10.40 34.30 -11.85
C SER A 148 -10.38 34.34 -13.40
N ARG A 149 -9.43 33.64 -14.04
CA ARG A 149 -9.23 33.66 -15.49
C ARG A 149 -9.99 32.51 -16.15
N PRO A 150 -10.47 32.68 -17.40
CA PRO A 150 -11.13 31.61 -18.14
C PRO A 150 -10.22 30.38 -18.28
N GLU A 151 -10.84 29.20 -18.39
CA GLU A 151 -10.19 27.89 -18.42
C GLU A 151 -9.24 27.77 -19.63
N THR A 152 -7.96 28.08 -19.42
CA THR A 152 -6.93 28.07 -20.48
C THR A 152 -6.14 26.77 -20.51
N MET A 153 -5.99 26.09 -19.37
CA MET A 153 -5.15 24.90 -19.23
C MET A 153 -6.00 23.62 -19.16
N LYS A 154 -5.65 22.64 -19.99
CA LYS A 154 -6.35 21.35 -20.06
C LYS A 154 -5.89 20.41 -18.93
N LEU A 155 -6.78 19.53 -18.48
CA LEU A 155 -6.52 18.58 -17.41
C LEU A 155 -5.22 17.76 -17.60
N TYR A 156 -4.96 17.27 -18.81
CA TYR A 156 -3.78 16.45 -19.07
C TYR A 156 -2.47 17.19 -18.75
N GLN A 157 -2.44 18.52 -18.83
CA GLN A 157 -1.26 19.32 -18.47
C GLN A 157 -1.00 19.24 -16.97
N PHE A 158 -2.04 19.33 -16.14
CA PHE A 158 -1.94 19.14 -14.69
C PHE A 158 -1.55 17.70 -14.31
N VAL A 159 -2.07 16.71 -15.04
CA VAL A 159 -1.69 15.29 -14.87
C VAL A 159 -0.20 15.09 -15.18
N ILE A 160 0.33 15.70 -16.25
CA ILE A 160 1.77 15.65 -16.57
C ILE A 160 2.59 16.34 -15.49
N ILE A 161 2.20 17.54 -15.04
CA ILE A 161 2.90 18.28 -13.98
C ILE A 161 2.98 17.46 -12.70
N PHE A 162 1.86 16.87 -12.27
CA PHE A 162 1.83 16.01 -11.09
C PHE A 162 2.62 14.72 -11.29
N GLY A 163 2.60 14.14 -12.50
CA GLY A 163 3.42 12.99 -12.86
C GLY A 163 4.92 13.26 -12.73
N VAL A 164 5.40 14.42 -13.21
CA VAL A 164 6.80 14.85 -13.05
C VAL A 164 7.15 15.02 -11.56
N LEU A 165 6.27 15.63 -10.77
CA LEU A 165 6.43 15.74 -9.32
C LEU A 165 6.56 14.35 -8.65
N MET A 166 5.71 13.40 -9.05
CA MET A 166 5.75 12.01 -8.56
C MET A 166 7.06 11.31 -8.94
N LEU A 167 7.60 11.55 -10.14
CA LEU A 167 8.90 11.00 -10.55
C LEU A 167 10.05 11.56 -9.71
N VAL A 168 10.03 12.86 -9.39
CA VAL A 168 11.01 13.49 -8.48
C VAL A 168 10.90 12.90 -7.07
N LEU A 169 9.68 12.77 -6.54
CA LEU A 169 9.45 12.16 -5.23
C LEU A 169 9.91 10.69 -5.20
N ALA A 170 9.73 9.94 -6.30
CA ALA A 170 10.18 8.56 -6.41
C ALA A 170 11.72 8.41 -6.37
N GLN A 171 12.47 9.48 -6.65
CA GLN A 171 13.93 9.46 -6.49
C GLN A 171 14.39 9.59 -5.04
N ILE A 172 13.51 9.94 -4.09
CA ILE A 172 13.87 10.11 -2.68
C ILE A 172 13.95 8.72 -2.02
N PRO A 173 15.16 8.21 -1.68
CA PRO A 173 15.33 6.83 -1.23
C PRO A 173 15.13 6.68 0.30
N SER A 174 14.76 7.75 1.02
CA SER A 174 14.74 7.75 2.48
C SER A 174 13.33 7.53 3.07
N PHE A 175 13.18 6.45 3.84
CA PHE A 175 11.98 6.18 4.65
C PHE A 175 11.70 7.27 5.70
N HIS A 176 12.73 8.02 6.12
CA HIS A 176 12.58 9.08 7.12
C HIS A 176 11.76 10.26 6.58
N SER A 177 11.97 10.69 5.33
CA SER A 177 11.17 11.75 4.71
C SER A 177 9.71 11.33 4.48
N LEU A 178 9.48 10.06 4.11
CA LEU A 178 8.14 9.56 3.83
C LEU A 178 7.25 9.51 5.08
N ARG A 179 7.81 9.28 6.27
CA ARG A 179 7.06 9.29 7.54
C ARG A 179 6.34 10.62 7.76
N HIS A 180 7.00 11.74 7.49
CA HIS A 180 6.41 13.07 7.70
C HIS A 180 5.33 13.38 6.66
N LEU A 181 5.54 13.00 5.40
CA LEU A 181 4.51 13.14 4.36
C LEU A 181 3.26 12.30 4.69
N ASN A 182 3.45 11.08 5.19
CA ASN A 182 2.33 10.22 5.57
C ASN A 182 1.57 10.77 6.79
N LEU A 183 2.28 11.40 7.74
CA LEU A 183 1.67 12.10 8.87
C LEU A 183 0.77 13.25 8.39
N VAL A 184 1.28 14.09 7.48
CA VAL A 184 0.53 15.22 6.92
C VAL A 184 -0.70 14.72 6.16
N SER A 185 -0.55 13.66 5.35
CA SER A 185 -1.67 13.03 4.65
C SER A 185 -2.75 12.54 5.62
N LEU A 186 -2.36 11.84 6.69
CA LEU A 186 -3.29 11.37 7.72
C LEU A 186 -4.05 12.54 8.37
N VAL A 187 -3.34 13.59 8.78
CA VAL A 187 -3.96 14.78 9.40
C VAL A 187 -4.96 15.44 8.45
N LEU A 188 -4.60 15.57 7.16
CA LEU A 188 -5.47 16.17 6.16
C LEU A 188 -6.71 15.31 5.89
N SER A 189 -6.56 13.98 5.83
CA SER A 189 -7.69 13.05 5.71
C SER A 189 -8.63 13.13 6.92
N LEU A 190 -8.10 13.20 8.14
CA LEU A 190 -8.92 13.36 9.35
C LEU A 190 -9.64 14.71 9.36
N ALA A 191 -8.97 15.79 8.97
CA ALA A 191 -9.58 17.10 8.84
C ALA A 191 -10.72 17.08 7.80
N TYR A 192 -10.48 16.48 6.64
CA TYR A 192 -11.50 16.30 5.60
C TYR A 192 -12.70 15.51 6.12
N SER A 193 -12.46 14.37 6.79
CA SER A 193 -13.53 13.56 7.39
C SER A 193 -14.32 14.35 8.43
N ALA A 194 -13.66 15.13 9.30
CA ALA A 194 -14.32 15.97 10.28
C ALA A 194 -15.20 17.05 9.63
N CYS A 195 -14.69 17.74 8.60
CA CYS A 195 -15.45 18.72 7.82
C CYS A 195 -16.65 18.06 7.12
N ALA A 196 -16.46 16.89 6.51
CA ALA A 196 -17.53 16.14 5.86
C ALA A 196 -18.62 15.75 6.88
N THR A 197 -18.25 15.19 8.04
CA THR A 197 -19.20 14.85 9.11
C THR A 197 -19.95 16.08 9.62
N ALA A 198 -19.25 17.19 9.86
CA ALA A 198 -19.88 18.44 10.29
C ALA A 198 -20.88 18.97 9.25
N GLY A 199 -20.52 18.94 7.96
CA GLY A 199 -21.40 19.32 6.86
C GLY A 199 -22.63 18.41 6.76
N SER A 200 -22.45 17.09 6.90
CA SER A 200 -23.57 16.13 6.91
C SER A 200 -24.53 16.37 8.09
N ILE A 201 -24.01 16.68 9.28
CA ILE A 201 -24.85 17.01 10.45
C ILE A 201 -25.61 18.33 10.22
N TYR A 202 -24.94 19.34 9.67
CA TYR A 202 -25.56 20.64 9.40
C TYR A 202 -26.72 20.51 8.39
N ILE A 203 -26.48 19.81 7.28
CA ILE A 203 -27.50 19.57 6.24
C ILE A 203 -28.62 18.67 6.76
N GLY A 204 -28.31 17.64 7.57
CA GLY A 204 -29.32 16.73 8.13
C GLY A 204 -30.16 17.33 9.27
N ARG A 205 -29.80 18.52 9.78
CA ARG A 205 -30.61 19.28 10.75
C ARG A 205 -31.56 20.30 10.11
N ILE A 206 -31.39 20.57 8.81
CA ILE A 206 -32.26 21.43 7.99
C ILE A 206 -33.33 20.53 7.35
#